data_AF-A0A6V7Q8V1-F1
#
_entry.id   AF-A0A6V7Q8V1-F1
#
_cell.length_a   1.000
_cell.length_b   1.000
_cell.length_c   1.000
_cell.angle_alpha   90.00
_cell.angle_beta   90.00
_cell.angle_gamma   90.00
#
_symmetry.space_group_name_H-M   'P 1'
#
loop_
_entity.id
_entity.type
_entity.pdbx_description
1 polymer ?
#
loop_
_entity_poly.entity_id
_entity_poly.type
_entity_poly.pdbx_seq_one_letter_code
_entity_poly.pdbx_strand_id
1 'polypeptide(L)'
;MEDGGQIREGDLDEAQHGLSPLGIHGEIPHGLEDEDKEEEEEEEEGELEVGGEELKPSIGFSHRAKIIQILKNLHSPEVKIYSESSKEFIGLLRGDLGGSILREFILLSPKCSELAEAWRLHKGKPGVAHILSLFSVVFEHPEGKSQIGGIRRSLDNFARSIFVERIDDIHSELNSREARRQSAALNLLASIVRRGIGLASEVAKCFDFKLPVLSKLSGIKKKGGKRKCEE
;
A
#
# COMPACT_ATOMS: atom_id res chain seq x y z
N MET A 1 -63.27 -7.03 5.12
CA MET A 1 -63.87 -7.87 4.06
C MET A 1 -62.69 -8.32 3.21
N GLU A 2 -61.79 -9.16 3.73
CA GLU A 2 -61.98 -10.59 4.07
C GLU A 2 -62.65 -11.34 2.92
N ASP A 3 -61.88 -12.19 2.23
CA ASP A 3 -62.03 -13.66 2.19
C ASP A 3 -60.91 -14.22 1.27
N GLY A 4 -60.17 -15.29 1.52
CA GLY A 4 -60.34 -16.39 2.47
C GLY A 4 -60.59 -17.71 1.73
N GLY A 5 -59.57 -18.59 1.72
CA GLY A 5 -59.68 -20.06 1.57
C GLY A 5 -59.98 -20.64 0.18
N GLN A 6 -59.68 -21.91 -0.14
CA GLN A 6 -59.05 -23.01 0.60
C GLN A 6 -58.75 -24.20 -0.37
N ILE A 7 -57.53 -24.75 -0.24
CA ILE A 7 -57.15 -26.16 0.03
C ILE A 7 -57.77 -27.35 -0.75
N ARG A 8 -56.88 -28.28 -1.15
CA ARG A 8 -56.91 -29.77 -1.01
C ARG A 8 -55.54 -30.31 -1.49
N GLU A 9 -54.63 -30.94 -0.75
CA GLU A 9 -54.57 -31.91 0.38
C GLU A 9 -54.99 -33.36 0.05
N GLY A 10 -54.08 -34.30 0.40
CA GLY A 10 -54.20 -35.78 0.38
C GLY A 10 -53.50 -36.45 -0.81
N ASP A 11 -52.59 -37.43 -0.69
CA ASP A 11 -52.25 -38.41 0.37
C ASP A 11 -50.75 -38.79 0.21
N LEU A 12 -49.89 -38.90 1.24
CA LEU A 12 -49.81 -39.81 2.41
C LEU A 12 -49.50 -41.29 2.06
N ASP A 13 -48.32 -41.73 2.49
CA ASP A 13 -48.01 -42.97 3.24
C ASP A 13 -46.53 -43.37 3.05
N GLU A 14 -45.79 -43.95 3.99
CA GLU A 14 -45.90 -44.09 5.44
C GLU A 14 -44.50 -44.56 5.90
N ALA A 15 -44.17 -44.31 7.15
CA ALA A 15 -42.89 -44.58 7.77
C ALA A 15 -42.63 -46.10 8.01
N GLN A 16 -41.37 -46.49 8.28
CA GLN A 16 -40.92 -47.00 9.58
C GLN A 16 -39.66 -47.90 9.58
N HIS A 17 -38.84 -47.67 10.62
CA HIS A 17 -38.01 -48.60 11.41
C HIS A 17 -36.79 -49.33 10.82
N GLY A 18 -35.69 -49.32 11.60
CA GLY A 18 -34.73 -50.44 11.57
C GLY A 18 -33.30 -50.11 12.01
N LEU A 19 -33.02 -50.29 13.30
CA LEU A 19 -31.68 -50.39 13.90
C LEU A 19 -30.91 -51.62 13.37
N SER A 20 -29.57 -51.52 13.24
CA SER A 20 -28.60 -52.60 12.91
C SER A 20 -28.69 -53.82 13.86
N PRO A 21 -28.17 -55.06 13.58
CA PRO A 21 -26.70 -55.33 13.50
C PRO A 21 -26.21 -56.65 12.78
N LEU A 22 -24.87 -56.88 12.79
CA LEU A 22 -24.08 -58.14 12.81
C LEU A 22 -23.37 -58.72 11.55
N GLY A 23 -22.10 -59.13 11.76
CA GLY A 23 -21.43 -60.32 11.17
C GLY A 23 -20.18 -60.08 10.31
N ILE A 24 -18.97 -59.86 10.86
CA ILE A 24 -17.89 -60.82 11.25
C ILE A 24 -17.16 -61.54 10.08
N HIS A 25 -15.87 -61.22 9.88
CA HIS A 25 -14.68 -62.12 9.97
C HIS A 25 -13.43 -61.30 9.57
N GLY A 26 -12.44 -61.05 10.45
CA GLY A 26 -11.30 -61.93 10.81
C GLY A 26 -10.17 -61.73 9.77
N GLU A 27 -8.92 -61.33 10.06
CA GLU A 27 -8.00 -61.83 11.09
C GLU A 27 -6.91 -60.80 11.45
N ILE A 28 -6.42 -60.88 12.70
CA ILE A 28 -5.26 -60.20 13.30
C ILE A 28 -4.15 -61.26 13.46
N PRO A 29 -2.87 -60.86 13.40
CA PRO A 29 -1.85 -61.51 14.24
C PRO A 29 -1.35 -60.60 15.38
N HIS A 30 -1.51 -61.11 16.61
CA HIS A 30 -0.76 -60.77 17.83
C HIS A 30 0.74 -61.05 17.61
N GLY A 31 1.74 -60.50 18.33
CA GLY A 31 1.80 -59.75 19.58
C GLY A 31 3.29 -59.61 19.99
N LEU A 32 3.53 -59.38 21.28
CA LEU A 32 4.78 -59.10 22.03
C LEU A 32 5.03 -57.59 22.23
N GLU A 33 4.56 -56.96 23.32
CA GLU A 33 4.92 -57.05 24.77
C GLU A 33 6.13 -56.17 25.15
N ASP A 34 5.97 -55.53 26.33
CA ASP A 34 6.94 -54.81 27.18
C ASP A 34 7.24 -53.33 26.82
N GLU A 35 7.29 -52.33 27.72
CA GLU A 35 7.20 -52.23 29.18
C GLU A 35 7.08 -50.72 29.55
N ASP A 36 6.38 -50.40 30.64
CA ASP A 36 6.29 -49.06 31.24
C ASP A 36 7.64 -48.58 31.82
N LYS A 37 8.00 -47.30 31.61
CA LYS A 37 8.88 -46.55 32.54
C LYS A 37 8.48 -45.07 32.62
N GLU A 38 8.06 -44.68 33.81
CA GLU A 38 7.93 -43.31 34.31
C GLU A 38 9.29 -42.76 34.79
N GLU A 39 9.35 -41.42 34.85
CA GLU A 39 10.24 -40.53 35.61
C GLU A 39 11.74 -40.45 35.25
N GLU A 40 12.19 -39.22 34.91
CA GLU A 40 13.12 -38.43 35.75
C GLU A 40 13.26 -37.00 35.16
N GLU A 41 12.92 -36.01 35.98
CA GLU A 41 13.21 -34.58 35.77
C GLU A 41 14.69 -34.33 36.12
N GLU A 42 15.48 -33.82 35.17
CA GLU A 42 16.78 -33.21 35.47
C GLU A 42 16.69 -31.70 35.20
N GLU A 43 16.51 -30.94 36.28
CA GLU A 43 16.84 -29.52 36.33
C GLU A 43 18.36 -29.39 36.33
N GLU A 44 18.96 -29.08 35.18
CA GLU A 44 20.35 -28.62 35.12
C GLU A 44 20.36 -27.08 35.03
N GLU A 45 20.43 -26.43 36.19
CA GLU A 45 20.79 -25.01 36.32
C GLU A 45 22.26 -24.81 35.90
N GLY A 46 22.49 -24.68 34.58
CA GLY A 46 23.76 -24.25 34.02
C GLY A 46 23.81 -22.74 33.90
N GLU A 47 24.60 -22.08 34.74
CA GLU A 47 24.91 -20.65 34.71
C GLU A 47 25.26 -20.17 33.29
N LEU A 48 24.39 -19.39 32.66
CA LEU A 48 24.70 -18.69 31.41
C LEU A 48 25.59 -17.49 31.74
N GLU A 49 26.91 -17.65 31.53
CA GLU A 49 27.83 -16.53 31.43
C GLU A 49 27.26 -15.49 30.45
N VAL A 50 26.99 -14.29 30.96
CA VAL A 50 26.55 -13.12 30.19
C VAL A 50 27.75 -12.62 29.37
N GLY A 51 28.08 -13.37 28.32
CA GLY A 51 28.84 -12.89 27.18
C GLY A 51 27.93 -12.00 26.37
N GLY A 52 28.10 -10.68 26.50
CA GLY A 52 27.40 -9.68 25.71
C GLY A 52 27.75 -9.81 24.23
N GLU A 53 27.14 -10.76 23.54
CA GLU A 53 27.02 -10.72 22.09
C GLU A 53 25.96 -9.67 21.79
N GLU A 54 26.46 -8.50 21.38
CA GLU A 54 25.69 -7.44 20.75
C GLU A 54 24.93 -8.06 19.56
N LEU A 55 23.69 -8.49 19.82
CA LEU A 55 22.77 -9.05 18.84
C LEU A 55 22.66 -8.03 17.69
N LYS A 56 23.41 -8.27 16.61
CA LYS A 56 23.26 -7.49 15.38
C LYS A 56 21.77 -7.54 15.01
N PRO A 57 21.08 -6.38 14.98
CA PRO A 57 19.67 -6.39 14.67
C PRO A 57 19.50 -7.06 13.32
N SER A 58 18.64 -8.07 13.27
CA SER A 58 18.28 -8.71 12.01
C SER A 58 17.94 -7.61 11.00
N ILE A 59 18.46 -7.73 9.78
CA ILE A 59 18.41 -6.67 8.77
C ILE A 59 16.96 -6.16 8.57
N GLY A 60 15.96 -7.02 8.76
CA GLY A 60 14.53 -6.65 8.75
C GLY A 60 14.08 -5.74 9.91
N PHE A 61 14.58 -5.93 11.13
CA PHE A 61 14.19 -5.11 12.28
C PHE A 61 14.70 -3.66 12.17
N SER A 62 15.91 -3.48 11.60
CA SER A 62 16.51 -2.16 11.37
C SER A 62 15.69 -1.31 10.39
N HIS A 63 15.22 -1.92 9.29
CA HIS A 63 14.42 -1.22 8.29
C HIS A 63 13.05 -0.80 8.82
N ARG A 64 12.38 -1.66 9.60
CA ARG A 64 11.09 -1.34 10.20
C ARG A 64 11.16 -0.12 11.12
N ALA A 65 12.11 -0.10 12.05
CA ALA A 65 12.31 1.02 12.95
C ALA A 65 12.63 2.31 12.17
N LYS A 66 13.43 2.20 11.11
CA LYS A 66 13.76 3.32 10.24
C LYS A 66 12.54 3.89 9.51
N ILE A 67 11.69 3.02 8.96
CA ILE A 67 10.44 3.44 8.29
C ILE A 67 9.53 4.15 9.29
N ILE A 68 9.33 3.61 10.50
CA ILE A 68 8.50 4.24 11.53
C ILE A 68 9.03 5.65 11.87
N GLN A 69 10.35 5.79 12.06
CA GLN A 69 10.97 7.07 12.35
C GLN A 69 10.78 8.08 11.21
N ILE A 70 10.95 7.65 9.96
CA ILE A 70 10.70 8.48 8.78
C ILE A 70 9.24 8.93 8.76
N LEU A 71 8.27 8.01 8.91
CA LEU A 71 6.86 8.34 8.88
C LEU A 71 6.48 9.36 9.95
N LYS A 72 7.01 9.22 11.17
CA LYS A 72 6.83 10.20 12.25
C LYS A 72 7.40 11.58 11.86
N ASN A 73 8.60 11.61 11.27
CA ASN A 73 9.23 12.85 10.88
C ASN A 73 8.52 13.55 9.71
N LEU A 74 7.82 12.81 8.84
CA LEU A 74 7.01 13.39 7.77
C LEU A 74 5.87 14.27 8.34
N HIS A 75 5.40 14.01 9.56
CA HIS A 75 4.39 14.82 10.24
C HIS A 75 4.96 16.02 11.02
N SER A 76 6.29 16.17 11.08
CA SER A 76 6.91 17.31 11.77
C SER A 76 6.47 18.64 11.15
N PRO A 77 6.17 19.68 11.94
CA PRO A 77 5.88 21.02 11.41
C PRO A 77 7.10 21.68 10.75
N GLU A 78 8.31 21.18 11.01
CA GLU A 78 9.56 21.76 10.54
C GLU A 78 9.91 21.31 9.10
N VAL A 79 10.05 22.28 8.19
CA VAL A 79 10.38 22.05 6.78
C VAL A 79 11.63 21.22 6.59
N LYS A 80 12.66 21.49 7.39
CA LYS A 80 13.92 20.76 7.32
C LYS A 80 13.70 19.28 7.62
N ILE A 81 13.01 18.95 8.72
CA ILE A 81 12.80 17.58 9.19
C ILE A 81 12.03 16.74 8.18
N TYR A 82 10.86 17.19 7.72
CA TYR A 82 10.06 16.38 6.79
C TYR A 82 10.69 16.33 5.39
N SER A 83 11.44 17.37 4.97
CA SER A 83 12.13 17.36 3.67
C SER A 83 13.33 16.40 3.66
N GLU A 84 14.12 16.36 4.74
CA GLU A 84 15.21 15.41 4.92
C GLU A 84 14.68 13.98 4.98
N SER A 85 13.61 13.76 5.75
CA SER A 85 12.97 12.43 5.86
C SER A 85 12.35 11.97 4.54
N SER A 86 11.76 12.89 3.76
CA SER A 86 11.26 12.57 2.41
C SER A 86 12.40 12.14 1.49
N LYS A 87 13.52 12.87 1.48
CA LYS A 87 14.69 12.55 0.65
C LYS A 87 15.32 11.22 1.07
N GLU A 88 15.42 10.98 2.38
CA GLU A 88 15.92 9.74 2.93
C GLU A 88 15.05 8.56 2.48
N PHE A 89 13.73 8.69 2.59
CA PHE A 89 12.83 7.61 2.18
C PHE A 89 12.90 7.36 0.67
N ILE A 90 12.97 8.42 -0.14
CA ILE A 90 13.21 8.30 -1.58
C ILE A 90 14.52 7.55 -1.86
N GLY A 91 15.59 7.84 -1.10
CA GLY A 91 16.86 7.15 -1.20
C GLY A 91 16.73 5.66 -0.90
N LEU A 92 16.06 5.30 0.21
CA LEU A 92 15.81 3.90 0.57
C LEU A 92 14.99 3.16 -0.49
N LEU A 93 13.95 3.79 -1.03
CA LEU A 93 13.10 3.20 -2.08
C LEU A 93 13.83 3.04 -3.42
N ARG A 94 14.88 3.81 -3.69
CA ARG A 94 15.69 3.71 -4.92
C ARG A 94 16.91 2.79 -4.78
N GLY A 95 17.29 2.43 -3.56
CA GLY A 95 18.40 1.53 -3.31
C GLY A 95 18.06 0.06 -3.61
N ASP A 96 19.06 -0.82 -3.49
CA ASP A 96 18.95 -2.24 -3.82
C ASP A 96 17.87 -2.97 -3.00
N LEU A 97 17.64 -2.51 -1.77
CA LEU A 97 16.62 -3.05 -0.88
C LEU A 97 15.24 -2.38 -1.04
N GLY A 98 15.08 -1.49 -2.03
CA GLY A 98 13.87 -0.66 -2.21
C GLY A 98 12.57 -1.45 -2.27
N GLY A 99 12.58 -2.62 -2.91
CA GLY A 99 11.43 -3.53 -2.94
C GLY A 99 11.04 -4.05 -1.55
N SER A 100 12.02 -4.47 -0.74
CA SER A 100 11.78 -4.91 0.64
C SER A 100 11.33 -3.76 1.54
N ILE A 101 11.90 -2.57 1.36
CA ILE A 101 11.49 -1.35 2.06
C ILE A 101 10.02 -1.00 1.75
N LEU A 102 9.63 -1.05 0.47
CA LEU A 102 8.25 -0.78 0.07
C LEU A 102 7.28 -1.81 0.66
N ARG A 103 7.66 -3.10 0.66
CA ARG A 103 6.86 -4.17 1.28
C ARG A 103 6.63 -3.93 2.76
N GLU A 104 7.71 -3.65 3.51
CA GLU A 104 7.60 -3.37 4.94
C GLU A 104 6.79 -2.10 5.21
N PHE A 105 6.95 -1.05 4.40
CA PHE A 105 6.12 0.16 4.51
C PHE A 105 4.63 -0.14 4.33
N ILE A 106 4.25 -0.93 3.33
CA ILE A 106 2.84 -1.27 3.09
C ILE A 106 2.29 -2.23 4.15
N LEU A 107 3.13 -3.09 4.72
CA LEU A 107 2.75 -3.92 5.86
C LEU A 107 2.46 -3.04 7.10
N LEU A 108 3.30 -2.05 7.36
CA LEU A 108 3.14 -1.10 8.47
C LEU A 108 1.94 -0.16 8.27
N SER A 109 1.75 0.31 7.04
CA SER A 109 0.69 1.25 6.66
C SER A 109 -0.05 0.78 5.40
N PRO A 110 -0.99 -0.18 5.53
CA PRO A 110 -1.70 -0.75 4.38
C PRO A 110 -2.55 0.24 3.59
N LYS A 111 -2.97 1.34 4.24
CA LYS A 111 -3.78 2.42 3.65
C LYS A 111 -2.95 3.66 3.30
N CYS A 112 -1.66 3.67 3.60
CA CYS A 112 -0.77 4.83 3.42
C CYS A 112 -1.29 6.11 4.10
N SER A 113 -2.04 5.98 5.20
CA SER A 113 -2.69 7.11 5.89
C SER A 113 -1.69 8.15 6.39
N GLU A 114 -0.50 7.70 6.81
CA GLU A 114 0.60 8.53 7.27
C GLU A 114 1.12 9.43 6.14
N LEU A 115 1.21 8.92 4.93
CA LEU A 115 1.56 9.72 3.76
C LEU A 115 0.45 10.73 3.46
N ALA A 116 -0.79 10.28 3.41
CA ALA A 116 -1.96 11.15 3.17
C ALA A 116 -2.00 12.33 4.17
N GLU A 117 -1.75 12.03 5.44
CA GLU A 117 -1.72 13.01 6.52
C GLU A 117 -0.53 13.97 6.39
N ALA A 118 0.65 13.47 6.00
CA ALA A 118 1.81 14.33 5.75
C ALA A 118 1.54 15.35 4.63
N TRP A 119 0.84 14.97 3.56
CA TRP A 119 0.37 15.95 2.58
C TRP A 119 -0.57 16.96 3.23
N ARG A 120 -1.61 16.49 3.93
CA ARG A 120 -2.63 17.34 4.55
C ARG A 120 -2.02 18.42 5.45
N LEU A 121 -1.01 18.06 6.25
CA LEU A 121 -0.30 18.96 7.15
C LEU A 121 0.56 20.01 6.44
N HIS A 122 1.05 19.70 5.24
CA HIS A 122 2.06 20.51 4.54
C HIS A 122 1.58 21.16 3.25
N LYS A 123 0.33 20.94 2.85
CA LYS A 123 -0.25 21.58 1.67
C LYS A 123 -0.08 23.10 1.69
N GLY A 124 0.26 23.69 0.55
CA GLY A 124 0.53 25.12 0.41
C GLY A 124 1.87 25.59 0.98
N LYS A 125 2.60 24.77 1.76
CA LYS A 125 3.94 25.12 2.26
C LYS A 125 5.00 24.84 1.19
N PRO A 126 6.10 25.62 1.14
CA PRO A 126 7.15 25.43 0.12
C PRO A 126 7.75 24.01 0.08
N GLY A 127 7.87 23.34 1.24
CA GLY A 127 8.44 22.00 1.32
C GLY A 127 7.52 20.88 0.83
N VAL A 128 6.24 21.14 0.53
CA VAL A 128 5.29 20.11 0.05
C VAL A 128 5.79 19.37 -1.19
N ALA A 129 6.61 20.02 -2.03
CA ALA A 129 7.24 19.40 -3.19
C ALA A 129 8.04 18.13 -2.84
N HIS A 130 8.63 18.06 -1.63
CA HIS A 130 9.34 16.86 -1.17
C HIS A 130 8.38 15.69 -0.88
N ILE A 131 7.21 15.98 -0.30
CA ILE A 131 6.15 15.00 -0.06
C ILE A 131 5.59 14.48 -1.39
N LEU A 132 5.27 15.39 -2.34
CA LEU A 132 4.78 14.99 -3.67
C LEU A 132 5.81 14.15 -4.44
N SER A 133 7.10 14.48 -4.30
CA SER A 133 8.19 13.70 -4.89
C SER A 133 8.28 12.31 -4.29
N LEU A 134 8.10 12.18 -2.98
CA LEU A 134 8.06 10.88 -2.29
C LEU A 134 6.89 10.02 -2.81
N PHE A 135 5.70 10.61 -2.93
CA PHE A 135 4.53 9.91 -3.45
C PHE A 135 4.78 9.40 -4.87
N SER A 136 5.38 10.24 -5.72
CA SER A 136 5.74 9.86 -7.09
C SER A 136 6.64 8.62 -7.10
N VAL A 137 7.66 8.58 -6.25
CA VAL A 137 8.59 7.45 -6.14
C VAL A 137 7.89 6.19 -5.64
N VAL A 138 7.03 6.30 -4.62
CA VAL A 138 6.23 5.19 -4.11
C VAL A 138 5.32 4.61 -5.20
N PHE A 139 4.64 5.46 -5.97
CA PHE A 139 3.74 5.04 -7.04
C PHE A 139 4.45 4.46 -8.26
N GLU A 140 5.67 4.90 -8.57
CA GLU A 140 6.42 4.40 -9.72
C GLU A 140 7.23 3.14 -9.42
N HIS A 141 7.42 2.79 -8.15
CA HIS A 141 8.27 1.68 -7.72
C HIS A 141 7.85 0.35 -8.41
N PRO A 142 8.78 -0.38 -9.05
CA PRO A 142 8.47 -1.62 -9.79
C PRO A 142 7.75 -2.67 -8.95
N GLU A 143 8.22 -2.90 -7.72
CA GLU A 143 7.58 -3.82 -6.77
C GLU A 143 6.11 -3.44 -6.49
N GLY A 144 5.80 -2.14 -6.48
CA GLY A 144 4.46 -1.62 -6.27
C GLY A 144 3.51 -1.81 -7.46
N LYS A 145 4.01 -2.33 -8.58
CA LYS A 145 3.24 -2.69 -9.78
C LYS A 145 3.08 -4.21 -9.93
N SER A 146 3.81 -4.99 -9.13
CA SER A 146 3.70 -6.46 -9.11
C SER A 146 2.31 -6.91 -8.67
N GLN A 147 1.84 -8.05 -9.19
CA GLN A 147 0.60 -8.68 -8.71
C GLN A 147 0.77 -9.36 -7.35
N ILE A 148 2.00 -9.53 -6.90
CA ILE A 148 2.34 -10.31 -5.72
C ILE A 148 2.09 -9.47 -4.45
N GLY A 149 1.49 -10.11 -3.44
CA GLY A 149 1.44 -9.55 -2.08
C GLY A 149 0.49 -8.38 -1.85
N GLY A 150 -0.47 -8.11 -2.74
CA GLY A 150 -1.53 -7.10 -2.53
C GLY A 150 -1.07 -5.63 -2.55
N ILE A 151 0.24 -5.38 -2.61
CA ILE A 151 0.86 -4.04 -2.60
C ILE A 151 0.30 -3.16 -3.70
N ARG A 152 0.19 -3.69 -4.92
CA ARG A 152 -0.37 -2.95 -6.05
C ARG A 152 -1.78 -2.44 -5.74
N ARG A 153 -2.62 -3.27 -5.13
CA ARG A 153 -4.00 -2.88 -4.79
C ARG A 153 -4.00 -1.75 -3.76
N SER A 154 -3.19 -1.85 -2.71
CA SER A 154 -3.04 -0.78 -1.71
C SER A 154 -2.60 0.53 -2.35
N LEU A 155 -1.58 0.49 -3.21
CA LEU A 155 -1.06 1.68 -3.88
C LEU A 155 -2.01 2.24 -4.95
N ASP A 156 -2.72 1.40 -5.70
CA ASP A 156 -3.74 1.82 -6.67
C ASP A 156 -4.92 2.51 -5.97
N ASN A 157 -5.37 1.96 -4.84
CA ASN A 157 -6.41 2.57 -4.00
C ASN A 157 -5.94 3.90 -3.40
N PHE A 158 -4.70 3.95 -2.91
CA PHE A 158 -4.13 5.17 -2.36
C PHE A 158 -3.97 6.26 -3.43
N ALA A 159 -3.43 5.92 -4.61
CA ALA A 159 -3.30 6.84 -5.74
C ALA A 159 -4.66 7.41 -6.17
N ARG A 160 -5.70 6.57 -6.19
CA ARG A 160 -7.08 6.97 -6.49
C ARG A 160 -7.63 7.95 -5.45
N SER A 161 -7.55 7.62 -4.17
CA SER A 161 -8.03 8.47 -3.07
C SER A 161 -7.34 9.83 -3.09
N ILE A 162 -6.01 9.86 -3.20
CA ILE A 162 -5.27 11.12 -3.29
C ILE A 162 -5.67 11.94 -4.51
N PHE A 163 -5.78 11.32 -5.70
CA PHE A 163 -6.16 12.06 -6.89
C PHE A 163 -7.55 12.68 -6.75
N VAL A 164 -8.55 11.90 -6.34
CA VAL A 164 -9.94 12.37 -6.25
C VAL A 164 -10.10 13.41 -5.14
N GLU A 165 -9.52 13.19 -3.97
CA GLU A 165 -9.73 14.06 -2.81
C GLU A 165 -8.85 15.31 -2.81
N ARG A 166 -7.74 15.32 -3.58
CA ARG A 166 -6.71 16.38 -3.52
C ARG A 166 -6.42 17.01 -4.88
N ILE A 167 -7.30 16.86 -5.87
CA ILE A 167 -7.07 17.42 -7.21
C ILE A 167 -6.89 18.95 -7.18
N ASP A 168 -7.62 19.65 -6.31
CA ASP A 168 -7.51 21.11 -6.15
C ASP A 168 -6.16 21.53 -5.55
N ASP A 169 -5.62 20.72 -4.63
CA ASP A 169 -4.28 20.93 -4.10
C ASP A 169 -3.26 20.76 -5.24
N ILE A 170 -3.41 19.73 -6.10
CA ILE A 170 -2.54 19.53 -7.27
C ILE A 170 -2.62 20.72 -8.23
N HIS A 171 -3.82 21.21 -8.54
CA HIS A 171 -4.00 22.39 -9.38
C HIS A 171 -3.33 23.63 -8.76
N SER A 172 -3.39 23.79 -7.45
CA SER A 172 -2.74 24.89 -6.73
C SER A 172 -1.21 24.80 -6.83
N GLU A 173 -0.65 23.60 -6.69
CA GLU A 173 0.79 23.35 -6.82
C GLU A 173 1.29 23.55 -8.26
N LEU A 174 0.50 23.17 -9.26
CA LEU A 174 0.79 23.46 -10.68
C LEU A 174 0.78 24.96 -10.99
N ASN A 175 -0.11 25.73 -10.37
CA ASN A 175 -0.18 27.19 -10.52
C ASN A 175 0.84 27.95 -9.66
N SER A 176 1.67 27.25 -8.87
CA SER A 176 2.75 27.87 -8.10
C SER A 176 3.72 28.65 -9.00
N ARG A 177 4.39 29.66 -8.44
CA ARG A 177 5.48 30.37 -9.13
C ARG A 177 6.80 29.59 -9.07
N GLU A 178 6.87 28.54 -8.26
CA GLU A 178 8.09 27.77 -8.00
C GLU A 178 8.17 26.54 -8.90
N ALA A 179 9.16 26.51 -9.81
CA ALA A 179 9.34 25.40 -10.77
C ALA A 179 9.46 24.01 -10.11
N ARG A 180 10.02 23.94 -8.90
CA ARG A 180 10.13 22.69 -8.14
C ARG A 180 8.76 22.13 -7.74
N ARG A 181 7.84 22.99 -7.29
CA ARG A 181 6.47 22.60 -6.91
C ARG A 181 5.68 22.15 -8.13
N GLN A 182 5.77 22.91 -9.22
CA GLN A 182 5.17 22.55 -10.51
C GLN A 182 5.66 21.19 -11.01
N SER A 183 6.98 20.96 -10.98
CA SER A 183 7.59 19.70 -11.42
C SER A 183 7.16 18.53 -10.54
N ALA A 184 7.10 18.72 -9.21
CA ALA A 184 6.69 17.68 -8.28
C ALA A 184 5.21 17.30 -8.48
N ALA A 185 4.33 18.29 -8.71
CA ALA A 185 2.93 18.04 -9.01
C ALA A 185 2.73 17.31 -10.35
N LEU A 186 3.46 17.70 -11.40
CA LEU A 186 3.44 17.01 -12.70
C LEU A 186 3.95 15.57 -12.58
N ASN A 187 5.06 15.36 -11.89
CA ASN A 187 5.63 14.02 -11.67
C ASN A 187 4.66 13.12 -10.89
N LEU A 188 3.96 13.69 -9.90
CA LEU A 188 2.92 12.97 -9.18
C LEU A 188 1.79 12.55 -10.12
N LEU A 189 1.23 13.47 -10.91
CA LEU A 189 0.18 13.14 -11.89
C LEU A 189 0.65 12.06 -12.87
N ALA A 190 1.87 12.20 -13.40
CA ALA A 190 2.45 11.22 -14.31
C ALA A 190 2.59 9.85 -13.63
N SER A 191 3.05 9.80 -12.39
CA SER A 191 3.19 8.56 -11.63
C SER A 191 1.84 7.85 -11.46
N ILE A 192 0.77 8.58 -11.13
CA ILE A 192 -0.59 8.06 -10.96
C ILE A 192 -1.11 7.48 -12.28
N VAL A 193 -0.99 8.23 -13.38
CA VAL A 193 -1.42 7.79 -14.72
C VAL A 193 -0.68 6.53 -15.17
N ARG A 194 0.62 6.44 -14.88
CA ARG A 194 1.47 5.29 -15.25
C ARG A 194 1.18 4.01 -14.45
N ARG A 195 0.37 4.07 -13.39
CA ARG A 195 -0.01 2.85 -12.63
C ARG A 195 -0.99 1.96 -13.40
N GLY A 196 -1.81 2.52 -14.29
CA GLY A 196 -2.67 1.73 -15.18
C GLY A 196 -3.82 2.50 -15.82
N ILE A 197 -4.44 1.88 -16.82
CA ILE A 197 -5.50 2.48 -17.64
C ILE A 197 -6.72 2.95 -16.83
N GLY A 198 -7.07 2.25 -15.74
CA GLY A 198 -8.17 2.65 -14.86
C GLY A 198 -7.93 4.02 -14.21
N LEU A 199 -6.77 4.19 -13.57
CA LEU A 199 -6.36 5.47 -12.98
C LEU A 199 -6.18 6.55 -14.05
N ALA A 200 -5.60 6.21 -15.20
CA ALA A 200 -5.47 7.14 -16.33
C ALA A 200 -6.84 7.66 -16.81
N SER A 201 -7.85 6.79 -16.90
CA SER A 201 -9.20 7.17 -17.30
C SER A 201 -9.87 8.09 -16.28
N GLU A 202 -9.61 7.93 -14.98
CA GLU A 202 -10.13 8.83 -13.95
C GLU A 202 -9.45 10.18 -13.98
N VAL A 203 -8.12 10.19 -14.14
CA VAL A 203 -7.39 11.44 -14.35
C VAL A 203 -7.93 12.19 -15.56
N ALA A 204 -8.15 11.50 -16.67
CA ALA A 204 -8.70 12.10 -17.88
C ALA A 204 -10.10 12.72 -17.69
N LYS A 205 -10.91 12.19 -16.76
CA LYS A 205 -12.27 12.69 -16.48
C LYS A 205 -12.28 13.90 -15.55
N CYS A 206 -11.40 13.93 -14.55
CA CYS A 206 -11.45 14.95 -13.49
C CYS A 206 -10.43 16.07 -13.67
N PHE A 207 -9.31 15.83 -14.35
CA PHE A 207 -8.23 16.81 -14.48
C PHE A 207 -8.56 17.90 -15.50
N ASP A 208 -8.33 19.17 -15.13
CA ASP A 208 -8.52 20.28 -16.04
C ASP A 208 -7.30 20.47 -16.96
N PHE A 209 -7.37 19.86 -18.15
CA PHE A 209 -6.34 20.03 -19.18
C PHE A 209 -6.32 21.42 -19.82
N LYS A 210 -7.29 22.31 -19.51
CA LYS A 210 -7.35 23.68 -20.02
C LYS A 210 -6.62 24.68 -19.13
N LEU A 211 -6.00 24.23 -18.04
CA LEU A 211 -5.22 25.08 -17.14
C LEU A 211 -4.15 25.87 -17.94
N PRO A 212 -4.18 27.22 -17.89
CA PRO A 212 -3.26 28.05 -18.66
C PRO A 212 -1.78 27.75 -18.40
N VAL A 213 -1.48 27.33 -17.16
CA VAL A 213 -0.11 26.98 -16.74
C VAL A 213 0.44 25.77 -17.51
N LEU A 214 -0.40 24.84 -17.96
CA LEU A 214 0.04 23.67 -18.72
C LEU A 214 0.62 24.05 -20.08
N SER A 215 0.02 25.05 -20.75
CA SER A 215 0.58 25.60 -22.00
C SER A 215 1.99 26.16 -21.79
N LYS A 216 2.22 26.85 -20.66
CA LYS A 216 3.54 27.37 -20.29
C LYS A 216 4.53 26.24 -19.95
N LEU A 217 4.08 25.23 -19.20
CA LEU A 217 4.92 24.10 -18.76
C LEU A 217 5.30 23.14 -19.89
N SER A 218 4.47 23.04 -20.93
CA SER A 218 4.74 22.19 -22.10
C SER A 218 5.97 22.61 -22.92
N GLY A 219 6.52 23.80 -22.68
CA GLY A 219 7.64 24.34 -23.46
C GLY A 219 7.29 24.67 -24.91
N ILE A 220 6.03 24.48 -25.32
CA ILE A 220 5.54 24.79 -26.67
C ILE A 220 5.48 26.32 -26.80
N LYS A 221 6.57 26.91 -27.27
CA LYS A 221 6.54 28.29 -27.78
C LYS A 221 5.59 28.28 -28.98
N LYS A 222 4.46 28.99 -28.90
CA LYS A 222 3.67 29.31 -30.09
C LYS A 222 4.62 29.92 -31.12
N LYS A 223 4.84 29.25 -32.25
CA LYS A 223 5.55 29.84 -33.40
C LYS A 223 4.79 31.11 -33.77
N GLY A 224 5.31 32.26 -33.37
CA GLY A 224 4.83 33.55 -33.81
C GLY A 224 5.08 33.66 -35.31
N GLY A 225 4.05 33.47 -36.11
CA GLY A 225 4.10 33.79 -37.54
C GLY A 225 4.17 35.30 -37.73
N LYS A 226 5.26 35.78 -38.33
CA LYS A 226 5.34 36.97 -39.19
C LYS A 226 6.74 37.02 -39.83
N ARG A 227 6.92 36.39 -40.99
CA ARG A 227 7.82 36.97 -42.00
C ARG A 227 7.00 38.04 -42.68
N LYS A 228 7.29 39.31 -42.37
CA LYS A 228 6.85 40.40 -43.23
C LYS A 228 7.63 40.25 -44.54
N CYS A 229 6.93 40.36 -45.66
CA CYS A 229 7.54 40.68 -46.94
C CYS A 229 8.30 42.00 -46.77
N GLU A 230 9.56 42.02 -47.18
CA GLU A 230 10.24 43.26 -47.57
C GLU A 230 10.48 43.18 -49.08
N GLU A 231 10.21 44.32 -49.69
CA GLU A 231 9.92 44.63 -51.08
C GLU A 231 11.19 44.80 -51.92
#